data_AF-A0A956BA71-F1
#
_entry.id   AF-A0A956BA71-F1
#
_cell.length_a   1.000
_cell.length_b   1.000
_cell.length_c   1.000
_cell.angle_alpha   90.00
_cell.angle_beta   90.00
_cell.angle_gamma   90.00
#
_symmetry.space_group_name_H-M   'P 1'
#
loop_
_entity.id
_entity.type
_entity.pdbx_description
1 polymer ?
#
loop_
_entity_poly.entity_id
_entity_poly.type
_entity_poly.pdbx_seq_one_letter_code
_entity_poly.pdbx_strand_id
1 'polypeptide(L)'
;MWRRRALAPALASILAAAALAEVPVVDVTRHGAPPAQGVSDTFLGSEGGRTAVYKPNAPIGMLSDGTPWMKTGNLSGEWLGTRVMNDLGVSSPQVDMVRVRGEAVPYARIQHMQELFPGQQLAQGIHGLPKGAVLDLDAMRRMQAVDLLIGNTDRHGTNVWFHQDKLTGRWKPIAFDHNLAMATTASTGNDFTAFQEAMTGRSKSGVEAPNSQTRGIWNRNSVYRGVMNDPRAAQGLLAEARHVQATLTDARIDQLVDAMPDEAIGPDDKAARRQELKDHLKRRRGELVRTAEATLRNHPAYVRTEWRLQGLPEDLRAHLPADLE
;
A
#
# COMPACT_ATOMS: atom_id res chain seq x y z
N MET A 1 -0.65 -31.77 43.20
CA MET A 1 0.56 -31.68 42.35
C MET A 1 0.31 -32.39 41.03
N TRP A 2 -0.06 -31.66 39.98
CA TRP A 2 -0.23 -32.20 38.63
C TRP A 2 0.59 -31.34 37.67
N ARG A 3 1.64 -31.92 37.10
CA ARG A 3 2.60 -31.22 36.22
C ARG A 3 1.98 -31.04 34.84
N ARG A 4 1.87 -29.78 34.42
CA ARG A 4 1.57 -29.38 33.03
C ARG A 4 2.73 -29.81 32.13
N ARG A 5 2.48 -30.72 31.19
CA ARG A 5 3.35 -30.92 30.03
C ARG A 5 2.98 -29.87 28.98
N ALA A 6 3.87 -28.93 28.74
CA ALA A 6 3.78 -27.99 27.64
C ALA A 6 4.02 -28.76 26.33
N LEU A 7 3.00 -28.84 25.49
CA LEU A 7 3.14 -29.13 24.07
C LEU A 7 3.48 -27.81 23.39
N ALA A 8 4.76 -27.58 23.13
CA ALA A 8 5.22 -26.61 22.14
C ALA A 8 5.49 -27.40 20.84
N PRO A 9 4.70 -27.24 19.76
CA PRO A 9 5.10 -27.76 18.48
C PRO A 9 5.93 -26.71 17.73
N ALA A 10 7.19 -27.07 17.48
CA ALA A 10 7.88 -26.86 16.21
C ALA A 10 7.53 -25.56 15.42
N LEU A 11 8.11 -24.44 15.84
CA LEU A 11 8.25 -23.22 15.02
C LEU A 11 9.73 -22.80 14.88
N ALA A 12 10.62 -23.80 14.90
CA ALA A 12 12.05 -23.62 14.70
C ALA A 12 12.53 -24.67 13.71
N SER A 13 12.44 -24.35 12.41
CA SER A 13 13.26 -24.88 11.29
C SER A 13 12.52 -24.69 9.96
N ILE A 14 12.37 -23.44 9.52
CA ILE A 14 12.40 -23.09 8.08
C ILE A 14 13.32 -21.88 7.96
N LEU A 15 14.57 -22.06 8.36
CA LEU A 15 15.69 -21.23 7.92
C LEU A 15 16.56 -22.14 7.05
N ALA A 16 15.99 -22.54 5.92
CA ALA A 16 16.78 -23.07 4.83
C ALA A 16 17.49 -21.86 4.19
N ALA A 17 18.82 -21.95 4.15
CA ALA A 17 19.68 -21.02 3.47
C ALA A 17 19.09 -20.69 2.08
N ALA A 18 18.74 -19.42 1.88
CA ALA A 18 18.37 -18.91 0.56
C ALA A 18 19.65 -18.94 -0.30
N ALA A 19 19.86 -20.04 -1.01
CA ALA A 19 20.50 -19.94 -2.31
C ALA A 19 19.74 -18.85 -3.07
N LEU A 20 20.46 -17.87 -3.62
CA LEU A 20 19.90 -16.88 -4.54
C LEU A 20 19.29 -17.65 -5.71
N ALA A 21 18.03 -18.06 -5.57
CA ALA A 21 17.30 -18.71 -6.63
C ALA A 21 17.19 -17.68 -7.75
N GLU A 22 17.77 -18.00 -8.90
CA GLU A 22 17.64 -17.18 -10.09
C GLU A 22 16.15 -16.88 -10.33
N VAL A 23 15.85 -15.63 -10.70
CA VAL A 23 14.48 -15.26 -11.02
C VAL A 23 13.96 -16.14 -12.15
N PRO A 24 12.83 -16.85 -11.95
CA PRO A 24 12.38 -17.87 -12.90
C PRO A 24 12.05 -17.23 -14.26
N VAL A 25 12.45 -17.92 -15.32
CA VAL A 25 12.03 -17.59 -16.69
C VAL A 25 10.72 -18.30 -17.00
N VAL A 26 9.71 -17.55 -17.40
CA VAL A 26 8.33 -18.02 -17.56
C VAL A 26 7.82 -17.80 -18.98
N ASP A 27 7.04 -18.75 -19.47
CA ASP A 27 6.33 -18.67 -20.76
C ASP A 27 4.90 -18.17 -20.51
N VAL A 28 4.61 -16.96 -21.01
CA VAL A 28 3.34 -16.26 -20.71
C VAL A 28 2.52 -16.07 -21.98
N THR A 29 1.28 -16.54 -21.97
CA THR A 29 0.29 -16.19 -22.99
C THR A 29 -0.32 -14.84 -22.63
N ARG A 30 -0.10 -13.80 -23.45
CA ARG A 30 -0.67 -12.46 -23.24
C ARG A 30 -2.14 -12.43 -23.65
N HIS A 31 -3.01 -11.91 -22.77
CA HIS A 31 -4.46 -11.78 -23.00
C HIS A 31 -4.90 -10.35 -23.35
N GLY A 32 -3.96 -9.41 -23.42
CA GLY A 32 -4.20 -7.99 -23.67
C GLY A 32 -3.90 -7.10 -22.46
N ALA A 33 -4.19 -5.80 -22.59
CA ALA A 33 -4.07 -4.85 -21.49
C ALA A 33 -5.06 -5.19 -20.36
N PRO A 34 -4.76 -4.90 -19.08
CA PRO A 34 -5.74 -5.03 -18.01
C PRO A 34 -6.96 -4.16 -18.33
N PRO A 35 -8.15 -4.50 -17.81
CA PRO A 35 -9.38 -3.74 -18.07
C PRO A 35 -9.34 -2.26 -17.65
N ALA A 36 -8.27 -1.81 -16.96
CA ALA A 36 -7.94 -0.40 -16.77
C ALA A 36 -6.63 -0.09 -17.52
N GLN A 37 -6.68 0.81 -18.51
CA GLN A 37 -5.48 1.34 -19.18
C GLN A 37 -4.66 2.13 -18.15
N GLY A 38 -3.63 1.49 -17.59
CA GLY A 38 -2.62 2.14 -16.76
C GLY A 38 -1.54 2.81 -17.62
N VAL A 39 -0.76 3.71 -17.01
CA VAL A 39 0.37 4.40 -17.64
C VAL A 39 1.58 3.47 -17.83
N SER A 40 1.61 2.35 -17.11
CA SER A 40 2.62 1.31 -17.22
C SER A 40 2.23 0.28 -18.29
N ASP A 41 3.22 -0.30 -18.99
CA ASP A 41 3.09 -1.42 -19.96
C ASP A 41 2.66 -2.75 -19.29
N THR A 42 1.72 -2.66 -18.35
CA THR A 42 1.13 -3.76 -17.61
C THR A 42 0.24 -4.58 -18.53
N PHE A 43 0.25 -5.91 -18.37
CA PHE A 43 -0.66 -6.78 -19.11
C PHE A 43 -1.22 -7.92 -18.25
N LEU A 44 -2.35 -8.46 -18.69
CA LEU A 44 -2.90 -9.71 -18.17
C LEU A 44 -2.30 -10.87 -18.95
N GLY A 45 -1.75 -11.87 -18.26
CA GLY A 45 -1.18 -13.05 -18.90
C GLY A 45 -1.48 -14.32 -18.14
N SER A 46 -1.37 -15.47 -18.81
CA SER A 46 -1.45 -16.78 -18.16
C SER A 46 -0.20 -17.62 -18.33
N GLU A 47 0.11 -18.37 -17.26
CA GLU A 47 1.19 -19.34 -17.14
C GLU A 47 0.64 -20.58 -16.41
N GLY A 48 0.82 -21.78 -16.96
CA GLY A 48 0.40 -23.02 -16.28
C GLY A 48 -1.10 -23.09 -15.94
N GLY A 49 -1.95 -22.45 -16.75
CA GLY A 49 -3.40 -22.36 -16.52
C GLY A 49 -3.84 -21.36 -15.45
N ARG A 50 -2.91 -20.60 -14.87
CA ARG A 50 -3.18 -19.51 -13.93
C ARG A 50 -3.03 -18.16 -14.59
N THR A 51 -3.78 -17.18 -14.13
CA THR A 51 -3.74 -15.81 -14.64
C THR A 51 -3.05 -14.91 -13.63
N ALA A 52 -2.26 -13.97 -14.13
CA ALA A 52 -1.56 -12.98 -13.32
C ALA A 52 -1.47 -11.63 -14.06
N VAL A 53 -1.27 -10.57 -13.28
CA VAL A 53 -0.94 -9.24 -13.82
C VAL A 53 0.58 -9.13 -13.85
N TYR A 54 1.13 -8.75 -15.00
CA TYR A 54 2.56 -8.60 -15.22
C TYR A 54 2.90 -7.12 -15.38
N LYS A 55 3.79 -6.61 -14.52
CA LYS A 55 4.30 -5.24 -14.59
C LYS A 55 5.79 -5.22 -14.91
N PRO A 56 6.23 -4.59 -16.02
CA PRO A 56 7.65 -4.55 -16.37
C PRO A 56 8.43 -3.63 -15.45
N ASN A 57 9.71 -3.94 -15.23
CA ASN A 57 10.68 -3.02 -14.64
C ASN A 57 11.23 -2.05 -15.69
N ALA A 58 10.35 -1.28 -16.31
CA ALA A 58 10.69 -0.33 -17.37
C ALA A 58 10.34 1.11 -16.94
N PRO A 59 10.96 2.14 -17.53
CA PRO A 59 10.54 3.52 -17.31
C PRO A 59 9.04 3.71 -17.56
N ILE A 60 8.37 4.51 -16.74
CA ILE A 60 6.93 4.79 -16.87
C ILE A 60 6.74 6.28 -17.21
N GLY A 61 5.92 6.53 -18.25
CA GLY A 61 5.57 7.88 -18.70
C GLY A 61 6.76 8.68 -19.25
N MET A 62 6.49 9.76 -19.98
CA MET A 62 7.51 10.65 -20.52
C MET A 62 7.07 12.12 -20.38
N LEU A 63 7.96 12.97 -19.89
CA LEU A 63 7.83 14.42 -19.98
C LEU A 63 8.03 14.88 -21.43
N SER A 64 7.64 16.11 -21.73
CA SER A 64 7.79 16.69 -23.08
C SER A 64 9.24 16.80 -23.55
N ASP A 65 10.19 16.78 -22.62
CA ASP A 65 11.64 16.79 -22.90
C ASP A 65 12.23 15.37 -23.09
N GLY A 66 11.40 14.33 -23.02
CA GLY A 66 11.82 12.93 -23.15
C GLY A 66 12.32 12.29 -21.84
N THR A 67 12.30 13.02 -20.71
CA THR A 67 12.66 12.46 -19.40
C THR A 67 11.50 11.60 -18.87
N PRO A 68 11.75 10.35 -18.41
CA PRO A 68 10.67 9.52 -17.90
C PRO A 68 10.15 10.02 -16.54
N TRP A 69 8.84 9.85 -16.29
CA TRP A 69 8.23 10.23 -15.01
C TRP A 69 8.79 9.37 -13.86
N MET A 70 8.97 8.07 -14.13
CA MET A 70 9.68 7.14 -13.26
C MET A 70 10.81 6.48 -14.04
N LYS A 71 12.00 6.41 -13.44
CA LYS A 71 13.18 5.78 -14.06
C LYS A 71 12.98 4.28 -14.27
N THR A 72 12.13 3.67 -13.46
CA THR A 72 11.79 2.25 -13.49
C THR A 72 10.31 2.05 -13.17
N GLY A 73 9.82 0.81 -13.24
CA GLY A 73 8.45 0.47 -12.83
C GLY A 73 8.21 0.58 -11.32
N ASN A 74 9.23 0.96 -10.55
CA ASN A 74 9.32 0.90 -9.10
C ASN A 74 8.78 -0.43 -8.54
N LEU A 75 9.32 -1.54 -9.06
CA LEU A 75 8.97 -2.87 -8.57
C LEU A 75 9.36 -3.07 -7.10
N SER A 76 10.28 -2.23 -6.58
CA SER A 76 10.58 -2.16 -5.15
C SER A 76 9.35 -1.78 -4.33
N GLY A 77 8.60 -0.77 -4.80
CA GLY A 77 7.30 -0.38 -4.23
C GLY A 77 6.27 -1.50 -4.29
N GLU A 78 6.13 -2.14 -5.46
CA GLU A 78 5.16 -3.22 -5.67
C GLU A 78 5.42 -4.42 -4.74
N TRP A 79 6.66 -4.91 -4.73
CA TRP A 79 7.05 -6.10 -3.96
C TRP A 79 7.06 -5.81 -2.46
N LEU A 80 7.79 -4.78 -2.02
CA LEU A 80 7.94 -4.51 -0.59
C LEU A 80 6.64 -3.96 0.01
N GLY A 81 5.88 -3.15 -0.74
CA GLY A 81 4.58 -2.65 -0.31
C GLY A 81 3.60 -3.78 -0.04
N THR A 82 3.55 -4.76 -0.95
CA THR A 82 2.78 -6.00 -0.75
C THR A 82 3.19 -6.76 0.51
N ARG A 83 4.49 -6.93 0.74
CA ARG A 83 4.99 -7.68 1.90
C ARG A 83 4.67 -6.97 3.20
N VAL A 84 4.86 -5.65 3.27
CA VAL A 84 4.52 -4.83 4.46
C VAL A 84 3.01 -4.86 4.72
N MET A 85 2.17 -4.74 3.68
CA MET A 85 0.71 -4.86 3.81
C MET A 85 0.31 -6.19 4.45
N ASN A 86 0.79 -7.30 3.88
CA ASN A 86 0.46 -8.63 4.37
C ASN A 86 1.04 -8.88 5.78
N ASP A 87 2.26 -8.42 6.07
CA ASP A 87 2.89 -8.53 7.39
C ASP A 87 2.08 -7.83 8.49
N LEU A 88 1.44 -6.71 8.15
CA LEU A 88 0.59 -5.93 9.05
C LEU A 88 -0.88 -6.34 8.96
N GLY A 89 -1.21 -7.45 8.29
CA GLY A 89 -2.57 -8.01 8.26
C GLY A 89 -3.54 -7.26 7.35
N VAL A 90 -3.04 -6.52 6.36
CA VAL A 90 -3.82 -5.98 5.24
C VAL A 90 -3.64 -6.92 4.05
N SER A 91 -4.74 -7.44 3.52
CA SER A 91 -4.67 -8.36 2.39
C SER A 91 -4.10 -7.68 1.15
N SER A 92 -3.08 -8.29 0.54
CA SER A 92 -2.49 -7.84 -0.72
C SER A 92 -2.11 -9.06 -1.56
N PRO A 93 -2.28 -9.03 -2.90
CA PRO A 93 -1.89 -10.15 -3.76
C PRO A 93 -0.42 -10.45 -3.63
N GLN A 94 -0.02 -11.72 -3.74
CA GLN A 94 1.38 -12.07 -3.77
C GLN A 94 2.05 -11.48 -5.02
N VAL A 95 3.27 -11.00 -4.82
CA VAL A 95 4.11 -10.43 -5.87
C VAL A 95 5.43 -11.19 -5.89
N ASP A 96 5.72 -11.78 -7.04
CA ASP A 96 6.98 -12.44 -7.34
C ASP A 96 7.71 -11.69 -8.45
N MET A 97 9.02 -11.86 -8.52
CA MET A 97 9.80 -11.43 -9.68
C MET A 97 9.95 -12.59 -10.65
N VAL A 98 9.76 -12.30 -11.94
CA VAL A 98 9.91 -13.27 -13.05
C VAL A 98 10.61 -12.62 -14.24
N ARG A 99 11.19 -13.42 -15.11
CA ARG A 99 11.61 -13.01 -16.46
C ARG A 99 10.67 -13.63 -17.47
N VAL A 100 9.95 -12.82 -18.24
CA VAL A 100 9.10 -13.34 -19.32
C VAL A 100 9.97 -13.69 -20.51
N ARG A 101 9.82 -14.89 -21.09
CA ARG A 101 10.65 -15.33 -22.22
C ARG A 101 10.51 -14.36 -23.40
N GLY A 102 11.64 -13.92 -23.95
CA GLY A 102 11.70 -12.99 -25.06
C GLY A 102 11.65 -11.51 -24.67
N GLU A 103 11.47 -11.21 -23.37
CA GLU A 103 11.45 -9.83 -22.86
C GLU A 103 12.82 -9.42 -22.30
N ALA A 104 13.16 -8.13 -22.46
CA ALA A 104 14.46 -7.60 -22.05
C ALA A 104 14.55 -7.27 -20.55
N VAL A 105 13.43 -6.99 -19.90
CA VAL A 105 13.36 -6.52 -18.50
C VAL A 105 12.68 -7.55 -17.60
N PRO A 106 12.99 -7.59 -16.29
CA PRO A 106 12.24 -8.39 -15.34
C PRO A 106 10.84 -7.81 -15.12
N TYR A 107 9.94 -8.65 -14.64
CA TYR A 107 8.55 -8.32 -14.37
C TYR A 107 8.18 -8.65 -12.93
N ALA A 108 7.35 -7.81 -12.31
CA ALA A 108 6.56 -8.21 -11.17
C ALA A 108 5.35 -9.01 -11.66
N ARG A 109 5.22 -10.25 -11.18
CA ARG A 109 4.07 -11.11 -11.38
C ARG A 109 3.17 -11.00 -10.15
N ILE A 110 2.02 -10.37 -10.33
CA ILE A 110 1.01 -10.15 -9.28
C ILE A 110 -0.07 -11.20 -9.46
N GLN A 111 -0.29 -12.02 -8.43
CA GLN A 111 -1.33 -13.05 -8.48
C GLN A 111 -2.72 -12.42 -8.70
N HIS A 112 -3.51 -13.01 -9.61
CA HIS A 112 -4.83 -12.49 -9.95
C HIS A 112 -5.83 -12.68 -8.79
N MET A 113 -6.68 -11.67 -8.55
CA MET A 113 -7.51 -11.56 -7.34
C MET A 113 -8.45 -12.76 -7.14
N GLN A 114 -9.04 -13.26 -8.22
CA GLN A 114 -9.95 -14.40 -8.20
C GLN A 114 -9.26 -15.69 -7.71
N GLU A 115 -7.95 -15.82 -7.91
CA GLU A 115 -7.18 -16.98 -7.44
C GLU A 115 -6.84 -16.90 -5.94
N LEU A 116 -6.69 -15.68 -5.41
CA LEU A 116 -6.41 -15.45 -4.00
C LEU A 116 -7.65 -15.66 -3.12
N PHE A 117 -8.83 -15.37 -3.67
CA PHE A 117 -10.10 -15.44 -2.97
C PHE A 117 -11.10 -16.34 -3.70
N PRO A 118 -10.77 -17.64 -3.88
CA PRO A 118 -11.61 -18.55 -4.64
C PRO A 118 -12.98 -18.70 -3.98
N GLY A 119 -14.03 -18.53 -4.77
CA GLY A 119 -15.42 -18.62 -4.30
C GLY A 119 -15.80 -17.53 -3.29
N GLN A 120 -15.08 -16.40 -3.24
CA GLN A 120 -15.53 -15.20 -2.54
C GLN A 120 -16.11 -14.19 -3.54
N GLN A 121 -17.04 -13.36 -3.06
CA GLN A 121 -17.52 -12.22 -3.84
C GLN A 121 -16.46 -11.12 -3.80
N LEU A 122 -16.06 -10.66 -4.98
CA LEU A 122 -15.07 -9.60 -5.16
C LEU A 122 -15.73 -8.36 -5.75
N ALA A 123 -15.35 -7.19 -5.26
CA ALA A 123 -15.80 -5.89 -5.78
C ALA A 123 -14.62 -4.94 -5.91
N GLN A 124 -14.51 -4.23 -7.04
CA GLN A 124 -13.49 -3.19 -7.21
C GLN A 124 -13.98 -1.84 -6.65
N GLY A 125 -13.10 -1.07 -6.01
CA GLY A 125 -13.50 0.12 -5.24
C GLY A 125 -14.13 1.28 -6.02
N ILE A 126 -13.90 1.43 -7.33
CA ILE A 126 -14.65 2.42 -8.17
C ILE A 126 -16.02 1.89 -8.58
N HIS A 127 -16.20 0.56 -8.65
CA HIS A 127 -17.36 -0.09 -9.26
C HIS A 127 -18.27 -0.82 -8.28
N GLY A 128 -18.31 -0.37 -7.02
CA GLY A 128 -19.46 -0.67 -6.17
C GLY A 128 -19.25 -1.88 -5.28
N LEU A 129 -18.91 -1.59 -4.03
CA LEU A 129 -19.43 -2.39 -2.94
C LEU A 129 -20.95 -2.55 -3.14
N PRO A 130 -21.52 -3.75 -2.95
CA PRO A 130 -22.95 -3.95 -3.07
C PRO A 130 -23.75 -2.98 -2.20
N LYS A 131 -24.94 -2.59 -2.65
CA LYS A 131 -25.82 -1.73 -1.86
C LYS A 131 -26.07 -2.38 -0.49
N GLY A 132 -25.79 -1.64 0.59
CA GLY A 132 -25.91 -2.15 1.97
C GLY A 132 -24.72 -2.96 2.47
N ALA A 133 -23.61 -3.03 1.70
CA ALA A 133 -22.38 -3.65 2.16
C ALA A 133 -21.89 -2.99 3.47
N VAL A 134 -21.60 -3.82 4.47
CA VAL A 134 -21.02 -3.38 5.73
C VAL A 134 -19.51 -3.53 5.63
N LEU A 135 -18.79 -2.41 5.67
CA LEU A 135 -17.33 -2.43 5.66
C LEU A 135 -16.76 -2.88 7.01
N ASP A 136 -15.63 -3.57 6.94
CA ASP A 136 -14.73 -3.72 8.08
C ASP A 136 -13.91 -2.42 8.23
N LEU A 137 -14.38 -1.54 9.11
CA LEU A 137 -13.76 -0.22 9.30
C LEU A 137 -12.36 -0.31 9.88
N ASP A 138 -12.06 -1.33 10.69
CA ASP A 138 -10.74 -1.51 11.29
C ASP A 138 -9.74 -1.96 10.24
N ALA A 139 -10.12 -2.91 9.37
CA ALA A 139 -9.31 -3.30 8.22
C ALA A 139 -9.05 -2.12 7.26
N MET A 140 -10.04 -1.25 7.06
CA MET A 140 -9.88 -0.03 6.25
C MET A 140 -8.91 0.96 6.88
N ARG A 141 -9.03 1.22 8.19
CA ARG A 141 -8.12 2.13 8.93
C ARG A 141 -6.71 1.59 8.96
N ARG A 142 -6.56 0.27 9.09
CA ARG A 142 -5.25 -0.38 9.01
C ARG A 142 -4.62 -0.19 7.64
N MET A 143 -5.36 -0.44 6.55
CA MET A 143 -4.85 -0.18 5.20
C MET A 143 -4.42 1.29 5.03
N GLN A 144 -5.17 2.25 5.56
CA GLN A 144 -4.78 3.66 5.57
C GLN A 144 -3.48 3.90 6.34
N ALA A 145 -3.37 3.38 7.57
CA ALA A 145 -2.15 3.51 8.37
C ALA A 145 -0.94 2.88 7.68
N VAL A 146 -1.12 1.75 6.99
CA VAL A 146 -0.04 1.11 6.23
C VAL A 146 0.30 1.89 4.96
N ASP A 147 -0.67 2.45 4.23
CA ASP A 147 -0.40 3.35 3.10
C ASP A 147 0.39 4.59 3.54
N LEU A 148 0.09 5.15 4.73
CA LEU A 148 0.90 6.20 5.35
C LEU A 148 2.31 5.72 5.65
N LEU A 149 2.47 4.53 6.21
CA LEU A 149 3.77 3.95 6.53
C LEU A 149 4.63 3.78 5.26
N ILE A 150 4.10 3.15 4.22
CA ILE A 150 4.86 2.88 2.98
C ILE A 150 4.93 4.09 2.05
N GLY A 151 4.22 5.17 2.38
CA GLY A 151 4.16 6.37 1.56
C GLY A 151 3.56 6.10 0.19
N ASN A 152 2.54 5.25 0.12
CA ASN A 152 1.78 5.11 -1.13
C ASN A 152 1.13 6.47 -1.43
N THR A 153 1.21 6.91 -2.68
CA THR A 153 0.65 8.19 -3.15
C THR A 153 -0.51 8.03 -4.14
N ASP A 154 -0.87 6.79 -4.48
CA ASP A 154 -1.82 6.48 -5.54
C ASP A 154 -2.83 5.37 -5.19
N ARG A 155 -3.21 5.28 -3.91
CA ARG A 155 -4.34 4.45 -3.45
C ARG A 155 -5.69 5.08 -3.84
N HIS A 156 -5.97 5.26 -5.12
CA HIS A 156 -7.30 5.67 -5.58
C HIS A 156 -8.29 4.50 -5.58
N GLY A 157 -9.58 4.77 -5.80
CA GLY A 157 -10.63 3.75 -5.69
C GLY A 157 -10.44 2.52 -6.59
N THR A 158 -9.74 2.64 -7.72
CA THR A 158 -9.49 1.49 -8.62
C THR A 158 -8.37 0.60 -8.11
N ASN A 159 -7.50 1.10 -7.23
CA ASN A 159 -6.34 0.41 -6.63
C ASN A 159 -6.68 -0.24 -5.28
N VAL A 160 -7.98 -0.51 -5.07
CA VAL A 160 -8.49 -1.30 -3.96
C VAL A 160 -9.56 -2.27 -4.47
N TRP A 161 -9.44 -3.53 -4.08
CA TRP A 161 -10.53 -4.50 -4.20
C TRP A 161 -11.12 -4.76 -2.82
N PHE A 162 -12.28 -5.38 -2.79
CA PHE A 162 -12.93 -5.80 -1.57
C PHE A 162 -13.38 -7.24 -1.73
N HIS A 163 -13.26 -8.01 -0.65
CA HIS A 163 -13.86 -9.33 -0.56
C HIS A 163 -14.80 -9.38 0.63
N GLN A 164 -15.86 -10.18 0.51
CA GLN A 164 -16.74 -10.45 1.64
C GLN A 164 -16.15 -11.55 2.53
N ASP A 165 -15.91 -11.23 3.79
CA ASP A 165 -15.58 -12.19 4.82
C ASP A 165 -16.79 -13.10 5.07
N LYS A 166 -16.65 -14.41 4.81
CA LYS A 166 -17.75 -15.38 4.89
C LYS A 166 -18.29 -15.59 6.31
N LEU A 167 -17.50 -15.29 7.34
CA LEU A 167 -17.88 -15.51 8.74
C LEU A 167 -18.64 -14.31 9.29
N THR A 168 -18.18 -13.11 8.97
CA THR A 168 -18.72 -11.85 9.53
C THR A 168 -19.68 -11.15 8.58
N GLY A 169 -19.70 -11.53 7.31
CA GLY A 169 -20.45 -10.85 6.24
C GLY A 169 -19.90 -9.47 5.87
N ARG A 170 -18.81 -9.02 6.52
CA ARG A 170 -18.20 -7.71 6.32
C ARG A 170 -17.27 -7.70 5.13
N TRP A 171 -17.19 -6.56 4.45
CA TRP A 171 -16.31 -6.36 3.32
C TRP A 171 -14.95 -5.83 3.78
N LYS A 172 -13.90 -6.59 3.46
CA LYS A 172 -12.51 -6.27 3.80
C LYS A 172 -11.74 -5.80 2.58
N PRO A 173 -10.86 -4.81 2.72
CA PRO A 173 -10.06 -4.32 1.61
C PRO A 173 -8.94 -5.28 1.23
N ILE A 174 -8.63 -5.28 -0.05
CA ILE A 174 -7.46 -5.88 -0.67
C ILE A 174 -6.70 -4.74 -1.35
N ALA A 175 -5.52 -4.44 -0.81
CA ALA A 175 -4.63 -3.43 -1.35
C ALA A 175 -3.83 -4.02 -2.51
N PHE A 176 -3.76 -3.36 -3.66
CA PHE A 176 -2.93 -3.78 -4.78
C PHE A 176 -2.47 -2.57 -5.57
N ASP A 177 -1.48 -2.72 -6.46
CA ASP A 177 -0.89 -1.59 -7.17
C ASP A 177 -0.15 -0.64 -6.18
N HIS A 178 1.06 -1.06 -5.81
CA HIS A 178 1.92 -0.37 -4.86
C HIS A 178 3.16 0.23 -5.51
N ASN A 179 3.19 0.32 -6.84
CA ASN A 179 4.29 0.91 -7.61
C ASN A 179 4.59 2.38 -7.23
N LEU A 180 3.68 3.08 -6.56
CA LEU A 180 3.91 4.43 -6.03
C LEU A 180 4.07 4.48 -4.50
N ALA A 181 4.32 3.32 -3.87
CA ALA A 181 4.86 3.21 -2.52
C ALA A 181 6.38 3.25 -2.54
N MET A 182 6.98 3.80 -1.47
CA MET A 182 8.44 3.91 -1.29
C MET A 182 9.16 4.52 -2.49
N ALA A 183 8.45 5.41 -3.19
CA ALA A 183 8.98 6.17 -4.30
C ALA A 183 9.96 7.22 -3.75
N THR A 184 11.23 7.06 -4.10
CA THR A 184 12.30 8.02 -3.77
C THR A 184 12.95 8.51 -5.06
N THR A 185 13.88 9.46 -4.96
CA THR A 185 14.65 10.01 -6.10
C THR A 185 15.47 8.97 -6.87
N ALA A 186 15.72 7.80 -6.28
CA ALA A 186 16.32 6.66 -6.99
C ALA A 186 15.33 6.04 -8.00
N SER A 187 14.04 5.94 -7.64
CA SER A 187 12.98 5.38 -8.48
C SER A 187 12.29 6.42 -9.38
N THR A 188 12.21 7.66 -8.93
CA THR A 188 11.61 8.77 -9.68
C THR A 188 12.71 9.53 -10.43
N GLY A 189 12.37 10.21 -11.53
CA GLY A 189 13.30 11.15 -12.18
C GLY A 189 13.91 12.15 -11.19
N ASN A 190 14.98 12.86 -11.60
CA ASN A 190 15.56 13.96 -10.80
C ASN A 190 14.55 15.09 -10.50
N ASP A 191 13.40 15.08 -11.17
CA ASP A 191 12.30 15.99 -10.92
C ASP A 191 11.07 15.26 -10.34
N PHE A 192 11.16 14.92 -9.05
CA PHE A 192 10.02 14.43 -8.27
C PHE A 192 8.87 15.46 -8.23
N THR A 193 9.19 16.75 -8.42
CA THR A 193 8.20 17.83 -8.49
C THR A 193 7.41 17.77 -9.81
N ALA A 194 8.05 17.54 -10.96
CA ALA A 194 7.37 17.32 -12.24
C ALA A 194 6.53 16.03 -12.25
N PHE A 195 7.01 14.95 -11.62
CA PHE A 195 6.20 13.75 -11.39
C PHE A 195 4.94 14.07 -10.56
N GLN A 196 5.09 14.83 -9.47
CA GLN A 196 3.97 15.28 -8.66
C GLN A 196 3.01 16.20 -9.42
N GLU A 197 3.53 17.09 -10.27
CA GLU A 197 2.72 17.96 -11.12
C GLU A 197 1.90 17.16 -12.13
N ALA A 198 2.50 16.16 -12.78
CA ALA A 198 1.81 15.29 -13.73
C ALA A 198 0.70 14.46 -13.05
N MET A 199 0.94 13.95 -11.84
CA MET A 199 -0.02 13.07 -11.13
C MET A 199 -1.10 13.83 -10.34
N THR A 200 -0.81 15.06 -9.89
CA THR A 200 -1.71 15.79 -8.96
C THR A 200 -2.16 17.17 -9.49
N GLY A 201 -1.60 17.64 -10.61
CA GLY A 201 -1.88 18.95 -11.18
C GLY A 201 -1.35 20.14 -10.37
N ARG A 202 -0.44 19.93 -9.40
CA ARG A 202 0.11 20.98 -8.54
C ARG A 202 1.60 20.78 -8.24
N SER A 203 2.37 21.86 -8.39
CA SER A 203 3.79 21.95 -8.07
C SER A 203 4.03 22.09 -6.57
N LYS A 204 4.93 21.27 -6.01
CA LYS A 204 5.67 21.63 -4.80
C LYS A 204 7.14 21.29 -4.97
N SER A 205 7.98 22.32 -4.89
CA SER A 205 9.43 22.22 -4.95
C SER A 205 9.99 21.32 -3.85
N GLY A 206 10.86 20.38 -4.24
CA GLY A 206 12.00 19.91 -3.45
C GLY A 206 11.68 19.06 -2.21
N VAL A 207 12.20 17.83 -2.21
CA VAL A 207 12.26 16.89 -1.08
C VAL A 207 10.88 16.49 -0.54
N GLU A 208 10.41 15.29 -0.94
CA GLU A 208 9.33 14.54 -0.30
C GLU A 208 8.31 15.38 0.46
N ALA A 209 7.25 15.88 -0.19
CA ALA A 209 6.20 16.57 0.55
C ALA A 209 5.38 15.53 1.35
N PRO A 210 5.60 15.33 2.67
CA PRO A 210 5.04 14.20 3.41
C PRO A 210 3.53 14.35 3.66
N ASN A 211 3.02 15.58 3.47
CA ASN A 211 1.68 15.98 3.88
C ASN A 211 0.73 16.34 2.71
N SER A 212 1.22 16.55 1.49
CA SER A 212 0.36 16.86 0.33
C SER A 212 -0.12 15.64 -0.44
N GLN A 213 0.57 14.50 -0.29
CA GLN A 213 0.31 13.27 -1.06
C GLN A 213 -0.89 12.49 -0.51
N THR A 214 -1.03 12.49 0.81
CA THR A 214 -2.13 11.88 1.56
C THR A 214 -3.51 12.44 1.18
N ARG A 215 -3.59 13.77 0.99
CA ARG A 215 -4.83 14.43 0.54
C ARG A 215 -5.22 14.00 -0.87
N GLY A 216 -4.25 13.73 -1.75
CA GLY A 216 -4.48 13.22 -3.11
C GLY A 216 -5.17 11.86 -3.09
N ILE A 217 -4.68 10.94 -2.25
CA ILE A 217 -5.27 9.61 -2.04
C ILE A 217 -6.71 9.71 -1.55
N TRP A 218 -7.00 10.46 -0.48
CA TRP A 218 -8.38 10.52 0.05
C TRP A 218 -9.35 11.23 -0.88
N ASN A 219 -8.86 12.17 -1.69
CA ASN A 219 -9.67 12.78 -2.72
C ASN A 219 -9.97 11.80 -3.86
N ARG A 220 -9.05 10.89 -4.19
CA ARG A 220 -9.24 9.92 -5.28
C ARG A 220 -9.80 8.57 -4.81
N ASN A 221 -9.97 8.38 -3.50
CA ASN A 221 -10.55 7.20 -2.87
C ASN A 221 -11.77 7.57 -2.03
N SER A 222 -12.96 7.44 -2.65
CA SER A 222 -14.23 7.74 -2.02
C SER A 222 -14.51 6.90 -0.77
N VAL A 223 -14.00 5.66 -0.72
CA VAL A 223 -14.15 4.77 0.46
C VAL A 223 -13.33 5.30 1.62
N TYR A 224 -12.06 5.68 1.39
CA TYR A 224 -11.24 6.32 2.41
C TYR A 224 -11.87 7.60 2.94
N ARG A 225 -12.38 8.45 2.04
CA ARG A 225 -13.08 9.67 2.44
C ARG A 225 -14.32 9.37 3.28
N GLY A 226 -15.09 8.35 2.91
CA GLY A 226 -16.25 7.90 3.67
C GLY A 226 -15.89 7.46 5.09
N VAL A 227 -14.83 6.67 5.24
CA VAL A 227 -14.29 6.28 6.56
C VAL A 227 -13.85 7.51 7.34
N MET A 228 -13.11 8.44 6.75
CA MET A 228 -12.58 9.63 7.45
C MET A 228 -13.64 10.68 7.81
N ASN A 229 -14.84 10.60 7.22
CA ASN A 229 -15.97 11.44 7.61
C ASN A 229 -16.69 10.93 8.87
N ASP A 230 -16.38 9.72 9.35
CA ASP A 230 -16.85 9.20 10.62
C ASP A 230 -15.92 9.66 11.76
N PRO A 231 -16.39 10.46 12.73
CA PRO A 231 -15.58 10.92 13.86
C PRO A 231 -14.94 9.79 14.67
N ARG A 232 -15.58 8.62 14.77
CA ARG A 232 -15.02 7.44 15.44
C ARG A 232 -13.90 6.80 14.64
N ALA A 233 -13.88 7.00 13.32
CA ALA A 233 -12.83 6.49 12.45
C ALA A 233 -11.55 7.31 12.48
N ALA A 234 -11.64 8.61 12.77
CA ALA A 234 -10.48 9.47 12.98
C ALA A 234 -9.60 8.99 14.14
N GLN A 235 -10.22 8.68 15.29
CA GLN A 235 -9.50 8.13 16.45
C GLN A 235 -8.94 6.72 16.15
N GLY A 236 -9.69 5.91 15.39
CA GLY A 236 -9.25 4.59 14.97
C GLY A 236 -7.99 4.61 14.08
N LEU A 237 -7.80 5.63 13.24
CA LEU A 237 -6.57 5.77 12.43
C LEU A 237 -5.32 5.98 13.32
N LEU A 238 -5.42 6.80 14.38
CA LEU A 238 -4.30 7.00 15.31
C LEU A 238 -3.99 5.73 16.10
N ALA A 239 -5.02 4.98 16.49
CA ALA A 239 -4.83 3.69 17.16
C ALA A 239 -4.10 2.68 16.25
N GLU A 240 -4.52 2.55 14.99
CA GLU A 240 -3.85 1.69 14.01
C GLU A 240 -2.43 2.18 13.69
N ALA A 241 -2.20 3.49 13.58
CA ALA A 241 -0.86 4.05 13.40
C ALA A 241 0.10 3.68 14.55
N ARG A 242 -0.37 3.78 15.81
CA ARG A 242 0.40 3.36 16.99
C ARG A 242 0.64 1.85 16.99
N HIS A 243 -0.37 1.06 16.63
CA HIS A 243 -0.25 -0.39 16.53
C HIS A 243 0.81 -0.80 15.49
N VAL A 244 0.75 -0.24 14.28
CA VAL A 244 1.73 -0.48 13.21
C VAL A 244 3.14 -0.08 13.67
N GLN A 245 3.28 1.09 14.30
CA GLN A 245 4.57 1.57 14.80
C GLN A 245 5.17 0.63 15.86
N ALA A 246 4.34 0.05 16.73
CA ALA A 246 4.77 -0.90 17.76
C ALA A 246 5.10 -2.30 17.20
N THR A 247 4.35 -2.74 16.19
CA THR A 247 4.51 -4.09 15.59
C THR A 247 5.73 -4.18 14.67
N LEU A 248 5.98 -3.16 13.84
CA LEU A 248 7.02 -3.22 12.81
C LEU A 248 8.41 -2.84 13.36
N THR A 249 9.16 -3.81 13.88
CA THR A 249 10.50 -3.54 14.46
C THR A 249 11.59 -3.28 13.40
N ASP A 250 12.75 -2.73 13.83
CA ASP A 250 13.90 -2.55 12.93
C ASP A 250 14.37 -3.86 12.32
N ALA A 251 14.47 -4.91 13.15
CA ALA A 251 14.84 -6.24 12.71
C ALA A 251 13.84 -6.79 11.67
N ARG A 252 12.54 -6.51 11.84
CA ARG A 252 11.52 -6.94 10.87
C ARG A 252 11.65 -6.17 9.55
N ILE A 253 11.88 -4.86 9.61
CA ILE A 253 12.14 -4.04 8.41
C ILE A 253 13.36 -4.58 7.66
N ASP A 254 14.46 -4.84 8.38
CA ASP A 254 15.69 -5.34 7.77
C ASP A 254 15.43 -6.69 7.09
N GLN A 255 14.74 -7.62 7.76
CA GLN A 255 14.34 -8.90 7.17
C GLN A 255 13.48 -8.75 5.91
N LEU A 256 12.50 -7.85 5.92
CA LEU A 256 11.61 -7.64 4.77
C LEU A 256 12.38 -7.08 3.57
N VAL A 257 13.28 -6.12 3.79
CA VAL A 257 14.09 -5.51 2.72
C VAL A 257 15.18 -6.46 2.24
N ASP A 258 15.83 -7.22 3.12
CA ASP A 258 16.87 -8.18 2.75
C ASP A 258 16.31 -9.37 1.96
N ALA A 259 15.06 -9.74 2.20
CA ALA A 259 14.36 -10.77 1.43
C ALA A 259 13.95 -10.33 0.01
N MET A 260 14.10 -9.04 -0.34
CA MET A 260 13.75 -8.58 -1.69
C MET A 260 14.66 -9.23 -2.75
N PRO A 261 14.11 -9.69 -3.88
CA PRO A 261 14.92 -10.08 -5.02
C PRO A 261 15.59 -8.86 -5.64
N ASP A 262 16.80 -9.05 -6.15
CA ASP A 262 17.61 -8.00 -6.78
C ASP A 262 16.89 -7.32 -7.96
N GLU A 263 16.09 -8.08 -8.70
CA GLU A 263 15.29 -7.61 -9.83
C GLU A 263 14.21 -6.60 -9.42
N ALA A 264 13.73 -6.66 -8.17
CA ALA A 264 12.78 -5.69 -7.64
C ALA A 264 13.47 -4.36 -7.27
N ILE A 265 14.77 -4.39 -6.95
CA ILE A 265 15.55 -3.22 -6.53
C ILE A 265 15.93 -2.35 -7.73
N GLY A 266 16.22 -2.98 -8.86
CA GLY A 266 16.64 -2.31 -10.09
C GLY A 266 18.13 -2.53 -10.41
N PRO A 267 18.62 -1.90 -11.49
CA PRO A 267 19.96 -2.17 -12.02
C PRO A 267 21.10 -1.45 -11.28
N ASP A 268 20.79 -0.38 -10.53
CA ASP A 268 21.78 0.45 -9.84
C ASP A 268 22.22 -0.16 -8.49
N ASP A 269 23.18 0.48 -7.80
CA ASP A 269 23.78 0.01 -6.53
C ASP A 269 22.74 -0.57 -5.55
N LYS A 270 22.63 -1.91 -5.61
CA LYS A 270 21.57 -2.64 -4.92
C LYS A 270 21.74 -2.58 -3.41
N ALA A 271 22.99 -2.55 -2.94
CA ALA A 271 23.30 -2.45 -1.52
C ALA A 271 22.88 -1.08 -1.00
N ALA A 272 23.25 0.00 -1.70
CA ALA A 272 22.83 1.34 -1.35
C ALA A 272 21.31 1.49 -1.38
N ARG A 273 20.64 0.94 -2.40
CA ARG A 273 19.18 1.00 -2.50
C ARG A 273 18.46 0.21 -1.40
N ARG A 274 18.96 -0.98 -1.01
CA ARG A 274 18.43 -1.71 0.15
C ARG A 274 18.58 -0.89 1.42
N GLN A 275 19.75 -0.28 1.63
CA GLN A 275 19.99 0.55 2.80
C GLN A 275 19.05 1.77 2.84
N GLU A 276 18.88 2.45 1.69
CA GLU A 276 17.93 3.55 1.54
C GLU A 276 16.50 3.13 1.91
N LEU A 277 16.02 1.98 1.40
CA LEU A 277 14.69 1.46 1.71
C LEU A 277 14.51 1.14 3.21
N LYS A 278 15.53 0.56 3.85
CA LYS A 278 15.55 0.31 5.31
C LYS A 278 15.42 1.62 6.07
N ASP A 279 16.26 2.60 5.76
CA ASP A 279 16.29 3.89 6.46
C ASP A 279 14.98 4.66 6.23
N HIS A 280 14.44 4.61 5.01
CA HIS A 280 13.17 5.23 4.66
C HIS A 280 12.00 4.62 5.45
N LEU A 281 11.87 3.28 5.49
CA LEU A 281 10.82 2.63 6.27
C LEU A 281 10.95 2.85 7.78
N LYS A 282 12.17 2.77 8.33
CA LYS A 282 12.44 3.02 9.76
C LYS A 282 12.05 4.44 10.15
N ARG A 283 12.43 5.42 9.33
CA ARG A 283 12.05 6.83 9.51
C ARG A 283 10.53 6.99 9.45
N ARG A 284 9.87 6.51 8.39
CA ARG A 284 8.41 6.66 8.23
C ARG A 284 7.63 6.00 9.35
N ARG A 285 8.06 4.83 9.82
CA ARG A 285 7.50 4.18 11.01
C ARG A 285 7.64 5.06 12.25
N GLY A 286 8.82 5.65 12.49
CA GLY A 286 9.04 6.57 13.60
C GLY A 286 8.17 7.83 13.54
N GLU A 287 7.82 8.27 12.33
CA GLU A 287 7.01 9.48 12.08
C GLU A 287 5.51 9.18 11.90
N LEU A 288 5.10 7.91 11.94
CA LEU A 288 3.78 7.46 11.46
C LEU A 288 2.62 8.13 12.20
N VAL A 289 2.66 8.16 13.53
CA VAL A 289 1.61 8.78 14.35
C VAL A 289 1.50 10.28 14.06
N ARG A 290 2.63 10.99 14.01
CA ARG A 290 2.66 12.42 13.67
C ARG A 290 2.08 12.68 12.28
N THR A 291 2.37 11.81 11.32
CA THR A 291 1.81 11.88 9.96
C THR A 291 0.30 11.62 9.96
N ALA A 292 -0.19 10.65 10.74
CA ALA A 292 -1.62 10.36 10.92
C ALA A 292 -2.36 11.52 11.63
N GLU A 293 -1.74 12.20 12.57
CA GLU A 293 -2.31 13.38 13.20
C GLU A 293 -2.38 14.57 12.23
N ALA A 294 -1.30 14.83 11.49
CA ALA A 294 -1.28 15.89 10.48
C ALA A 294 -2.32 15.64 9.38
N THR A 295 -2.47 14.38 9.00
CA THR A 295 -3.53 13.85 8.14
C THR A 295 -4.91 14.25 8.63
N LEU A 296 -5.22 13.97 9.91
CA LEU A 296 -6.52 14.26 10.51
C LEU A 296 -6.78 15.75 10.61
N ARG A 297 -5.81 16.53 11.10
CA ARG A 297 -5.92 18.01 11.21
C ARG A 297 -6.23 18.69 9.87
N ASN A 298 -5.78 18.11 8.76
CA ASN A 298 -6.01 18.67 7.43
C ASN A 298 -7.30 18.15 6.76
N HIS A 299 -8.03 17.23 7.39
CA HIS A 299 -9.24 16.65 6.83
C HIS A 299 -10.47 17.57 7.08
N PRO A 300 -11.21 17.99 6.04
CA PRO A 300 -12.30 18.98 6.18
C PRO A 300 -13.40 18.60 7.18
N ALA A 301 -13.68 17.31 7.38
CA ALA A 301 -14.66 16.85 8.37
C ALA A 301 -14.14 16.95 9.82
N TYR A 302 -12.84 16.73 10.02
CA TYR A 302 -12.21 16.81 11.34
C TYR A 302 -12.07 18.27 11.79
N VAL A 303 -11.64 19.16 10.88
CA VAL A 303 -11.60 20.62 11.13
C VAL A 303 -12.97 21.18 11.52
N ARG A 304 -14.06 20.71 10.90
CA ARG A 304 -15.43 21.16 11.26
C ARG A 304 -15.90 20.70 12.63
N THR A 305 -15.33 19.62 13.19
CA THR A 305 -15.75 19.05 14.48
C THR A 305 -15.03 19.74 15.64
N GLU A 306 -13.70 19.95 15.55
CA GLU A 306 -12.95 20.72 16.55
C GLU A 306 -13.39 22.20 16.61
N TRP A 307 -13.68 22.83 15.47
CA TRP A 307 -14.13 24.24 15.43
C TRP A 307 -15.55 24.43 15.97
N ARG A 308 -16.41 23.39 15.94
CA ARG A 308 -17.73 23.45 16.58
C ARG A 308 -17.63 23.35 18.10
N LEU A 309 -16.72 22.54 18.64
CA LEU A 309 -16.55 22.40 20.09
C LEU A 309 -15.92 23.64 20.74
N GLN A 310 -14.94 24.25 20.07
CA GLN A 310 -14.26 25.46 20.58
C GLN A 310 -15.11 26.73 20.49
N GLY A 311 -16.16 26.76 19.66
CA GLY A 311 -17.09 27.90 19.50
C GLY A 311 -18.47 27.72 20.14
N LEU A 312 -18.73 26.61 20.84
CA LEU A 312 -20.01 26.41 21.53
C LEU A 312 -20.06 27.27 22.81
N PRO A 313 -21.17 28.01 23.03
CA PRO A 313 -21.49 28.62 24.31
C PRO A 313 -21.35 27.61 25.46
N GLU A 314 -20.83 28.08 26.60
CA GLU A 314 -20.43 27.24 27.74
C GLU A 314 -21.60 26.43 28.32
N ASP A 315 -22.82 26.97 28.22
CA ASP A 315 -24.09 26.34 28.59
C ASP A 315 -24.48 25.15 27.69
N LEU A 316 -24.03 25.13 26.43
CA LEU A 316 -24.28 24.00 25.52
C LEU A 316 -23.22 22.90 25.61
N ARG A 317 -22.00 23.20 26.11
CA ARG A 317 -20.97 22.19 26.37
C ARG A 317 -21.39 21.23 27.48
N ALA A 318 -22.04 21.74 28.53
CA ALA A 318 -22.51 20.95 29.69
C ALA A 318 -23.58 19.90 29.35
N HIS A 319 -24.12 19.92 28.13
CA HIS A 319 -25.13 18.97 27.64
C HIS A 319 -24.59 18.00 26.57
N LEU A 320 -23.29 18.08 26.24
CA LEU A 320 -22.67 17.10 25.37
C LEU A 320 -22.50 15.76 26.11
N PRO A 321 -22.68 14.63 25.40
CA PRO A 321 -22.28 13.32 25.92
C PRO A 321 -20.82 13.35 26.42
N ALA A 322 -20.57 12.77 27.58
CA ALA A 322 -19.25 12.79 28.24
C ALA A 322 -18.11 12.14 27.43
N ASP A 323 -18.41 11.48 26.31
CA ASP A 323 -17.45 10.92 25.36
C ASP A 323 -17.05 11.89 24.23
N LEU A 324 -17.52 13.15 24.27
CA LEU A 324 -17.21 14.22 23.31
C LEU A 324 -16.50 15.44 23.92
N GLU A 325 -16.23 15.46 25.23
CA GLU A 325 -15.29 16.39 25.90
C GLU A 325 -13.86 15.85 25.86
#